data_AF-A0A916Y277-F1
#
_entry.id   AF-A0A916Y277-F1
#
_cell.length_a   1.000
_cell.length_b   1.000
_cell.length_c   1.000
_cell.angle_alpha   90.00
_cell.angle_beta   90.00
_cell.angle_gamma   90.00
#
_symmetry.space_group_name_H-M   'P 1'
#
loop_
_entity.id
_entity.type
_entity.pdbx_description
1 polymer ?
#
loop_
_entity_poly.entity_id
_entity_poly.type
_entity_poly.pdbx_seq_one_letter_code
_entity_poly.pdbx_strand_id
1 'polypeptide(L)'
;MAAGLAALDAVVDGWVEAARRDAQLQALRRAAHVAVAFSDGETRVTVAVSPDTVIPCDDAEVSLVAPADAWTQLLSRHPAPTMHHFLAMRMRVDGTRVEGDELVFAQHAAIIRRLIELAREVVDAPVSRAADPVLDRRAIVGRHVPVVVEGQQVDLYFERAGAGAGAPIVVLHTAGADGRQAHPLMSDADLTARHEVITFDMPGHGRSAALAEPIGAWTLTPDRYAETILAVIDALALDSPILLGASMAGEACLMMAYRVPDRLGGVVACEASDFVPGRVTPWAGDPRVNEMLFVPEWIDGLIAPTAPASTRDLILRTYAQGGHRTFAGDIDFYSGGWDGRDIVSEIDTAVCPVVMMTGEYDYSCTPAMSEATAAKIPGAHFWTMPGMGHFPICEHPEAFAPHLERALTLIGDTRG
;
A
#
# COMPACT_ATOMS: atom_id res chain seq x y z
N MET A 1 9.86 -27.17 -22.86
CA MET A 1 9.23 -27.56 -21.58
C MET A 1 7.95 -26.75 -21.47
N ALA A 2 6.86 -27.32 -20.95
CA ALA A 2 5.65 -26.54 -20.70
C ALA A 2 5.96 -25.41 -19.70
N ALA A 3 5.29 -24.27 -19.84
CA ALA A 3 5.44 -23.10 -18.99
C ALA A 3 4.05 -22.48 -18.73
N GLY A 4 3.94 -21.58 -17.74
CA GLY A 4 2.68 -20.93 -17.41
C GLY A 4 1.57 -21.94 -17.09
N LEU A 5 0.37 -21.72 -17.64
CA LEU A 5 -0.77 -22.60 -17.39
C LEU A 5 -0.62 -24.00 -17.98
N ALA A 6 0.10 -24.16 -19.10
CA ALA A 6 0.38 -25.49 -19.65
C ALA A 6 1.26 -26.34 -18.70
N ALA A 7 2.16 -25.70 -17.94
CA ALA A 7 2.90 -26.40 -16.88
C ALA A 7 2.00 -26.75 -15.69
N LEU A 8 1.12 -25.83 -15.29
CA LEU A 8 0.16 -26.04 -14.21
C LEU A 8 -0.81 -27.19 -14.51
N ASP A 9 -1.36 -27.22 -15.73
CA ASP A 9 -2.28 -28.27 -16.18
C ASP A 9 -1.65 -29.67 -16.06
N ALA A 10 -0.38 -29.79 -16.45
CA ALA A 10 0.38 -31.03 -16.33
C ALA A 10 0.60 -31.50 -14.87
N VAL A 11 0.42 -30.62 -13.87
CA VAL A 11 0.58 -30.93 -12.44
C VAL A 11 -0.67 -30.58 -11.61
N VAL A 12 -1.85 -30.52 -12.23
CA VAL A 12 -3.10 -30.08 -11.60
C VAL A 12 -3.44 -30.88 -10.33
N ASP A 13 -3.19 -32.19 -10.32
CA ASP A 13 -3.42 -33.03 -9.14
C ASP A 13 -2.53 -32.65 -7.96
N GLY A 14 -1.27 -32.28 -8.24
CA GLY A 14 -0.31 -31.82 -7.22
C GLY A 14 -0.71 -30.45 -6.67
N TRP A 15 -1.15 -29.53 -7.53
CA TRP A 15 -1.67 -28.23 -7.14
C TRP A 15 -2.89 -28.35 -6.22
N VAL A 16 -3.87 -29.17 -6.60
CA VAL A 16 -5.09 -29.39 -5.81
C VAL A 16 -4.77 -30.02 -4.46
N GLU A 17 -3.83 -30.96 -4.40
CA GLU A 17 -3.43 -31.57 -3.13
C GLU A 17 -2.69 -30.58 -2.21
N ALA A 18 -1.86 -29.70 -2.78
CA ALA A 18 -1.26 -28.59 -2.03
C ALA A 18 -2.36 -27.65 -1.47
N ALA A 19 -3.34 -27.28 -2.29
CA ALA A 19 -4.50 -26.47 -1.88
C ALA A 19 -5.33 -27.09 -0.76
N ARG A 20 -5.55 -28.41 -0.78
CA ARG A 20 -6.27 -29.10 0.31
C ARG A 20 -5.53 -29.05 1.64
N ARG A 21 -4.19 -29.07 1.62
CA ARG A 21 -3.32 -29.12 2.82
C ARG A 21 -2.95 -27.75 3.36
N ASP A 22 -3.09 -26.69 2.55
CA ASP A 22 -2.72 -25.33 2.94
C ASP A 22 -3.59 -24.78 4.08
N ALA A 23 -2.97 -24.40 5.18
CA ALA A 23 -3.66 -23.95 6.39
C ALA A 23 -4.41 -22.63 6.17
N GLN A 24 -3.86 -21.72 5.37
CA GLN A 24 -4.50 -20.43 5.06
C GLN A 24 -5.74 -20.64 4.20
N LEU A 25 -5.65 -21.44 3.14
CA LEU A 25 -6.80 -21.76 2.30
C LEU A 25 -7.88 -22.53 3.06
N GLN A 26 -7.50 -23.44 3.97
CA GLN A 26 -8.46 -24.10 4.88
C GLN A 26 -9.21 -23.12 5.78
N ALA A 27 -8.57 -22.04 6.23
CA ALA A 27 -9.22 -21.00 7.01
C ALA A 27 -10.17 -20.14 6.16
N LEU A 28 -9.72 -19.74 4.95
CA LEU A 28 -10.49 -18.91 4.03
C LEU A 28 -11.72 -19.63 3.47
N ARG A 29 -11.62 -20.94 3.17
CA ARG A 29 -12.68 -21.68 2.47
C ARG A 29 -13.87 -22.10 3.33
N ARG A 30 -13.85 -21.88 4.64
CA ARG A 30 -14.87 -22.39 5.60
C ARG A 30 -16.32 -22.00 5.26
N ALA A 31 -16.51 -20.91 4.54
CA ALA A 31 -17.83 -20.43 4.11
C ALA A 31 -17.87 -20.11 2.59
N ALA A 32 -16.90 -20.61 1.83
CA ALA A 32 -16.75 -20.28 0.42
C ALA A 32 -17.32 -21.40 -0.46
N HIS A 33 -18.00 -21.00 -1.53
CA HIS A 33 -18.39 -21.88 -2.63
C HIS A 33 -18.10 -21.12 -3.91
N VAL A 34 -17.05 -21.51 -4.62
CA VAL A 34 -16.67 -20.84 -5.87
C VAL A 34 -15.95 -21.80 -6.81
N ALA A 35 -16.31 -21.76 -8.09
CA ALA A 35 -15.53 -22.38 -9.16
C ALA A 35 -14.77 -21.31 -9.96
N VAL A 36 -13.44 -21.48 -10.05
CA VAL A 36 -12.53 -20.49 -10.65
C VAL A 36 -11.72 -21.13 -11.76
N ALA A 37 -11.74 -20.50 -12.94
CA ALA A 37 -10.90 -20.86 -14.07
C ALA A 37 -9.71 -19.90 -14.22
N PHE A 38 -8.60 -20.44 -14.70
CA PHE A 38 -7.38 -19.72 -15.08
C PHE A 38 -7.14 -20.02 -16.56
N SER A 39 -7.03 -18.99 -17.40
CA SER A 39 -7.00 -19.15 -18.86
C SER A 39 -5.99 -18.22 -19.53
N ASP A 40 -5.27 -18.75 -20.52
CA ASP A 40 -4.43 -17.98 -21.45
C ASP A 40 -5.01 -17.88 -22.87
N GLY A 41 -6.23 -18.41 -23.06
CA GLY A 41 -6.91 -18.51 -24.35
C GLY A 41 -6.68 -19.83 -25.07
N GLU A 42 -5.59 -20.55 -24.78
CA GLU A 42 -5.28 -21.87 -25.33
C GLU A 42 -5.43 -22.97 -24.27
N THR A 43 -4.91 -22.72 -23.07
CA THR A 43 -4.98 -23.58 -21.90
C THR A 43 -5.98 -23.02 -20.91
N ARG A 44 -6.80 -23.90 -20.31
CA ARG A 44 -7.74 -23.57 -19.25
C ARG A 44 -7.65 -24.60 -18.14
N VAL A 45 -7.34 -24.15 -16.92
CA VAL A 45 -7.35 -24.99 -15.71
C VAL A 45 -8.41 -24.46 -14.77
N THR A 46 -9.26 -25.33 -14.23
CA THR A 46 -10.39 -24.92 -13.39
C THR A 46 -10.44 -25.72 -12.09
N VAL A 47 -10.71 -25.04 -10.99
CA VAL A 47 -10.88 -25.65 -9.66
C VAL A 47 -12.11 -25.10 -8.94
N ALA A 48 -12.84 -25.99 -8.27
CA ALA A 48 -13.90 -25.64 -7.34
C ALA A 48 -13.40 -25.70 -5.90
N VAL A 49 -13.72 -24.66 -5.13
CA VAL A 49 -13.42 -24.53 -3.70
C VAL A 49 -14.73 -24.59 -2.93
N SER A 50 -14.79 -25.45 -1.92
CA SER A 50 -15.91 -25.57 -0.99
C SER A 50 -15.41 -25.61 0.48
N PRO A 51 -16.32 -25.58 1.48
CA PRO A 51 -15.95 -25.74 2.88
C PRO A 51 -15.30 -27.08 3.19
N ASP A 52 -15.57 -28.10 2.38
CA ASP A 52 -15.09 -29.46 2.61
C ASP A 52 -13.81 -29.77 1.83
N THR A 53 -13.70 -29.33 0.58
CA THR A 53 -12.57 -29.69 -0.27
C THR A 53 -12.23 -28.66 -1.37
N VAL A 54 -11.16 -28.95 -2.09
CA VAL A 54 -10.79 -28.33 -3.38
C VAL A 54 -10.72 -29.45 -4.41
N ILE A 55 -11.36 -29.29 -5.58
CA ILE A 55 -11.38 -30.32 -6.64
C ILE A 55 -11.21 -29.68 -8.02
N PRO A 56 -10.60 -30.37 -9.00
CA PRO A 56 -10.75 -30.00 -10.40
C PRO A 56 -12.23 -30.05 -10.81
N CYS A 57 -12.63 -29.19 -11.73
CA CYS A 57 -13.97 -29.21 -12.35
C CYS A 57 -13.92 -28.67 -13.78
N ASP A 58 -15.03 -28.76 -14.51
CA ASP A 58 -15.11 -28.26 -15.89
C ASP A 58 -15.69 -26.83 -15.95
N ASP A 59 -16.70 -26.56 -15.13
CA ASP A 59 -17.41 -25.28 -15.09
C ASP A 59 -16.75 -24.28 -14.13
N ALA A 60 -16.88 -22.99 -14.43
CA ALA A 60 -16.41 -21.89 -13.58
C ALA A 60 -17.42 -20.75 -13.54
N GLU A 61 -17.57 -20.13 -12.36
CA GLU A 61 -18.36 -18.91 -12.17
C GLU A 61 -17.55 -17.66 -12.55
N VAL A 62 -16.23 -17.74 -12.35
CA VAL A 62 -15.28 -16.67 -12.63
C VAL A 62 -14.08 -17.25 -13.38
N SER A 63 -13.59 -16.53 -14.39
CA SER A 63 -12.39 -16.89 -15.14
C SER A 63 -11.39 -15.73 -15.11
N LEU A 64 -10.19 -16.00 -14.61
CA LEU A 64 -9.05 -15.10 -14.69
C LEU A 64 -8.36 -15.35 -16.03
N VAL A 65 -8.38 -14.35 -16.91
CA VAL A 65 -7.79 -14.44 -18.25
C VAL A 65 -6.61 -13.49 -18.35
N ALA A 66 -5.49 -13.98 -18.85
CA ALA A 66 -4.28 -13.17 -19.12
C ALA A 66 -3.45 -13.81 -20.24
N PRO A 67 -2.59 -13.05 -20.94
CA PRO A 67 -1.66 -13.62 -21.92
C PRO A 67 -0.76 -14.74 -21.35
N ALA A 68 -0.33 -15.68 -22.20
CA ALA A 68 0.45 -16.86 -21.79
C ALA A 68 1.82 -16.50 -21.17
N ASP A 69 2.47 -15.45 -21.68
CA ASP A 69 3.72 -14.90 -21.12
C ASP A 69 3.49 -14.28 -19.74
N ALA A 70 2.36 -13.61 -19.53
CA ALA A 70 1.98 -13.05 -18.25
C ALA A 70 1.72 -14.15 -17.19
N TRP A 71 1.03 -15.24 -17.56
CA TRP A 71 0.91 -16.43 -16.69
C TRP A 71 2.25 -17.08 -16.38
N THR A 72 3.15 -17.12 -17.37
CA THR A 72 4.52 -17.65 -17.17
C THR A 72 5.29 -16.83 -16.14
N GLN A 73 5.17 -15.49 -16.20
CA GLN A 73 5.79 -14.61 -15.21
C GLN A 73 5.12 -14.71 -13.83
N LEU A 74 3.79 -14.74 -13.76
CA LEU A 74 3.06 -14.82 -12.50
C LEU A 74 3.34 -16.11 -11.73
N LEU A 75 3.55 -17.22 -12.45
CA LEU A 75 3.86 -18.54 -11.87
C LEU A 75 5.37 -18.79 -11.73
N SER A 76 6.23 -17.82 -12.04
CA SER A 76 7.67 -17.85 -11.76
C SER A 76 7.96 -17.52 -10.29
N ARG A 77 9.04 -18.09 -9.75
CA ARG A 77 9.62 -17.74 -8.43
C ARG A 77 10.13 -16.31 -8.34
N HIS A 78 10.44 -15.70 -9.48
CA HIS A 78 10.97 -14.34 -9.61
C HIS A 78 10.13 -13.54 -10.61
N PRO A 79 8.89 -13.18 -10.26
CA PRO A 79 8.04 -12.42 -11.15
C PRO A 79 8.59 -10.99 -11.31
N ALA A 80 8.55 -10.50 -12.55
CA ALA A 80 8.88 -9.11 -12.86
C ALA A 80 7.87 -8.13 -12.20
N PRO A 81 8.23 -6.83 -12.08
CA PRO A 81 7.27 -5.77 -11.80
C PRO A 81 6.04 -5.87 -12.71
N THR A 82 4.88 -5.47 -12.19
CA THR A 82 3.52 -5.64 -12.80
C THR A 82 3.04 -7.07 -13.07
N MET A 83 3.91 -8.08 -13.01
CA MET A 83 3.60 -9.49 -13.25
C MET A 83 3.62 -10.37 -11.99
N HIS A 84 3.73 -9.77 -10.80
CA HIS A 84 3.87 -10.46 -9.51
C HIS A 84 2.53 -10.80 -8.85
N HIS A 85 1.45 -10.14 -9.28
CA HIS A 85 0.10 -10.31 -8.74
C HIS A 85 -0.94 -10.14 -9.85
N PHE A 86 -2.05 -10.88 -9.78
CA PHE A 86 -3.09 -10.81 -10.81
C PHE A 86 -3.75 -9.42 -10.91
N LEU A 87 -3.94 -8.73 -9.78
CA LEU A 87 -4.47 -7.36 -9.78
C LEU A 87 -3.49 -6.35 -10.39
N ALA A 88 -2.18 -6.56 -10.24
CA ALA A 88 -1.15 -5.76 -10.91
C ALA A 88 -1.23 -5.96 -12.44
N MET A 89 -1.34 -7.21 -12.87
CA MET A 89 -1.51 -7.56 -14.28
C MET A 89 -2.80 -6.98 -14.84
N ARG A 90 -3.93 -7.12 -14.14
CA ARG A 90 -5.22 -6.55 -14.55
C ARG A 90 -5.16 -5.04 -14.78
N MET A 91 -4.32 -4.33 -14.04
CA MET A 91 -4.17 -2.89 -14.15
C MET A 91 -3.18 -2.45 -15.24
N ARG A 92 -2.17 -3.28 -15.56
CA ARG A 92 -1.00 -2.84 -16.37
C ARG A 92 -0.64 -3.75 -17.55
N VAL A 93 -1.29 -4.89 -17.71
CA VAL A 93 -0.98 -5.89 -18.74
C VAL A 93 -2.20 -6.09 -19.62
N ASP A 94 -2.09 -5.61 -20.85
CA ASP A 94 -3.15 -5.70 -21.85
C ASP A 94 -3.64 -7.15 -22.03
N GLY A 95 -4.96 -7.30 -22.15
CA GLY A 95 -5.59 -8.62 -22.25
C GLY A 95 -5.85 -9.31 -20.90
N THR A 96 -5.31 -8.79 -19.79
CA THR A 96 -5.63 -9.32 -18.45
C THR A 96 -7.00 -8.82 -17.97
N ARG A 97 -7.89 -9.74 -17.60
CA ARG A 97 -9.25 -9.42 -17.17
C ARG A 97 -9.89 -10.54 -16.36
N VAL A 98 -10.98 -10.19 -15.69
CA VAL A 98 -11.91 -11.16 -15.11
C VAL A 98 -13.08 -11.32 -16.07
N GLU A 99 -13.45 -12.56 -16.40
CA GLU A 99 -14.68 -12.90 -17.11
C GLU A 99 -15.63 -13.62 -16.16
N GLY A 100 -16.94 -13.39 -16.28
CA GLY A 100 -17.96 -13.92 -15.37
C GLY A 100 -18.45 -12.88 -14.36
N ASP A 101 -18.80 -13.31 -13.14
CA ASP A 101 -19.34 -12.43 -12.11
C ASP A 101 -18.23 -11.74 -11.29
N GLU A 102 -18.02 -10.44 -11.54
CA GLU A 102 -17.07 -9.60 -10.80
C GLU A 102 -17.37 -9.48 -9.30
N LEU A 103 -18.64 -9.67 -8.87
CA LEU A 103 -18.98 -9.72 -7.44
C LEU A 103 -18.45 -11.01 -6.82
N VAL A 104 -18.62 -12.15 -7.50
CA VAL A 104 -18.08 -13.45 -7.04
C VAL A 104 -16.56 -13.40 -6.96
N PHE A 105 -15.90 -12.78 -7.94
CA PHE A 105 -14.45 -12.52 -7.89
C PHE A 105 -14.08 -11.76 -6.62
N ALA A 106 -14.72 -10.63 -6.34
CA ALA A 106 -14.41 -9.81 -5.18
C ALA A 106 -14.69 -10.53 -3.84
N GLN A 107 -15.78 -11.29 -3.75
CA GLN A 107 -16.11 -12.08 -2.55
C GLN A 107 -15.05 -13.16 -2.25
N HIS A 108 -14.35 -13.65 -3.27
CA HIS A 108 -13.41 -14.77 -3.17
C HIS A 108 -11.97 -14.39 -3.52
N ALA A 109 -11.64 -13.10 -3.64
CA ALA A 109 -10.34 -12.65 -4.14
C ALA A 109 -9.16 -13.21 -3.32
N ALA A 110 -9.30 -13.26 -1.98
CA ALA A 110 -8.30 -13.86 -1.08
C ALA A 110 -8.06 -15.37 -1.32
N ILE A 111 -9.11 -16.11 -1.70
CA ILE A 111 -9.01 -17.53 -2.07
C ILE A 111 -8.31 -17.66 -3.41
N ILE A 112 -8.71 -16.84 -4.39
CA ILE A 112 -8.16 -16.85 -5.75
C ILE A 112 -6.66 -16.55 -5.73
N ARG A 113 -6.22 -15.53 -4.99
CA ARG A 113 -4.79 -15.25 -4.81
C ARG A 113 -4.06 -16.43 -4.20
N ARG A 114 -4.58 -17.02 -3.12
CA ARG A 114 -3.89 -18.14 -2.47
C ARG A 114 -3.77 -19.36 -3.40
N LEU A 115 -4.77 -19.61 -4.24
CA LEU A 115 -4.70 -20.63 -5.29
C LEU A 115 -3.56 -20.34 -6.29
N ILE A 116 -3.38 -19.09 -6.71
CA ILE A 116 -2.28 -18.68 -7.61
C ILE A 116 -0.92 -18.85 -6.94
N GLU A 117 -0.77 -18.49 -5.67
CA GLU A 117 0.49 -18.68 -4.93
C GLU A 117 0.87 -20.17 -4.85
N LEU A 118 -0.10 -21.03 -4.54
CA LEU A 118 0.11 -22.48 -4.51
C LEU A 118 0.39 -23.06 -5.91
N ALA A 119 -0.21 -22.49 -6.96
CA ALA A 119 0.11 -22.86 -8.34
C ALA A 119 1.57 -22.54 -8.66
N ARG A 120 2.06 -21.36 -8.27
CA ARG A 120 3.47 -20.96 -8.41
C ARG A 120 4.40 -21.93 -7.68
N GLU A 121 4.05 -22.32 -6.45
CA GLU A 121 4.86 -23.24 -5.64
C GLU A 121 5.05 -24.61 -6.29
N VAL A 122 4.03 -25.15 -6.97
CA VAL A 122 4.13 -26.47 -7.63
C VAL A 122 4.67 -26.42 -9.06
N VAL A 123 4.54 -25.28 -9.75
CA VAL A 123 5.06 -25.07 -11.11
C VAL A 123 6.55 -24.75 -11.10
N ASP A 124 7.02 -23.97 -10.12
CA ASP A 124 8.42 -23.55 -10.02
C ASP A 124 8.93 -23.64 -8.57
N ALA A 125 8.68 -22.60 -7.77
CA ALA A 125 9.08 -22.52 -6.37
C ALA A 125 8.37 -21.34 -5.67
N PRO A 126 8.26 -21.35 -4.34
CA PRO A 126 7.83 -20.16 -3.59
C PRO A 126 8.76 -18.97 -3.86
N VAL A 127 8.21 -17.76 -3.75
CA VAL A 127 9.02 -16.53 -3.83
C VAL A 127 9.99 -16.49 -2.66
N SER A 128 11.25 -16.17 -2.95
CA SER A 128 12.27 -15.95 -1.93
C SER A 128 12.06 -14.59 -1.26
N ARG A 129 11.51 -14.59 -0.05
CA ARG A 129 11.32 -13.38 0.76
C ARG A 129 12.59 -12.99 1.50
N ALA A 130 12.76 -11.70 1.74
CA ALA A 130 13.79 -11.18 2.62
C ALA A 130 13.57 -11.65 4.07
N ALA A 131 14.62 -11.58 4.88
CA ALA A 131 14.55 -11.96 6.29
C ALA A 131 13.63 -11.01 7.07
N ASP A 132 12.96 -11.55 8.09
CA ASP A 132 12.12 -10.75 8.98
C ASP A 132 12.96 -9.76 9.79
N PRO A 133 12.64 -8.46 9.78
CA PRO A 133 13.36 -7.48 10.56
C PRO A 133 13.03 -7.63 12.05
N VAL A 134 14.00 -7.29 12.90
CA VAL A 134 13.79 -7.20 14.35
C VAL A 134 13.38 -5.77 14.70
N LEU A 135 12.11 -5.58 15.07
CA LEU A 135 11.58 -4.26 15.43
C LEU A 135 11.50 -4.11 16.95
N ASP A 136 12.41 -3.32 17.55
CA ASP A 136 12.33 -2.96 18.96
C ASP A 136 11.41 -1.75 19.18
N ARG A 137 10.14 -2.05 19.51
CA ARG A 137 9.09 -1.04 19.70
C ARG A 137 9.02 -0.47 21.12
N ARG A 138 9.92 -0.87 22.03
CA ARG A 138 9.82 -0.47 23.46
C ARG A 138 9.97 1.04 23.68
N ALA A 139 10.64 1.73 22.76
CA ALA A 139 10.81 3.18 22.81
C ALA A 139 9.59 3.96 22.29
N ILE A 140 8.62 3.29 21.65
CA ILE A 140 7.44 3.94 21.08
C ILE A 140 6.48 4.33 22.21
N VAL A 141 6.17 5.62 22.27
CA VAL A 141 5.21 6.18 23.23
C VAL A 141 4.04 6.78 22.46
N GLY A 142 2.83 6.32 22.76
CA GLY A 142 1.61 6.85 22.17
C GLY A 142 0.72 7.59 23.16
N ARG A 143 0.07 8.66 22.69
CA ARG A 143 -0.82 9.52 23.48
C ARG A 143 -1.94 10.08 22.59
N HIS A 144 -3.04 10.48 23.23
CA HIS A 144 -4.06 11.30 22.58
C HIS A 144 -3.71 12.79 22.70
N VAL A 145 -4.04 13.55 21.66
CA VAL A 145 -3.94 15.02 21.61
C VAL A 145 -5.26 15.60 21.07
N PRO A 146 -5.89 16.54 21.79
CA PRO A 146 -7.05 17.24 21.28
C PRO A 146 -6.62 18.23 20.20
N VAL A 147 -7.29 18.20 19.06
CA VAL A 147 -7.12 19.15 17.96
C VAL A 147 -8.47 19.66 17.49
N VAL A 148 -8.46 20.71 16.67
CA VAL A 148 -9.66 21.21 15.97
C VAL A 148 -9.48 20.93 14.49
N VAL A 149 -10.44 20.22 13.90
CA VAL A 149 -10.51 19.93 12.45
C VAL A 149 -11.92 20.26 11.99
N GLU A 150 -12.05 21.11 10.97
CA GLU A 150 -13.32 21.61 10.44
C GLU A 150 -14.22 22.21 11.53
N GLY A 151 -13.61 22.89 12.51
CA GLY A 151 -14.30 23.47 13.66
C GLY A 151 -14.80 22.47 14.70
N GLN A 152 -14.49 21.18 14.57
CA GLN A 152 -14.83 20.12 15.53
C GLN A 152 -13.62 19.76 16.38
N GLN A 153 -13.81 19.67 17.70
CA GLN A 153 -12.77 19.14 18.59
C GLN A 153 -12.76 17.61 18.48
N VAL A 154 -11.59 17.05 18.16
CA VAL A 154 -11.37 15.60 18.02
C VAL A 154 -10.07 15.20 18.71
N ASP A 155 -10.09 14.06 19.41
CA ASP A 155 -8.89 13.50 20.04
C ASP A 155 -8.19 12.58 19.04
N LEU A 156 -7.02 13.01 18.54
CA LEU A 156 -6.20 12.20 17.66
C LEU A 156 -5.17 11.41 18.47
N TYR A 157 -4.92 10.18 18.06
CA TYR A 157 -3.83 9.38 18.60
C TYR A 157 -2.55 9.63 17.80
N PHE A 158 -1.46 9.94 18.51
CA PHE A 158 -0.14 10.02 17.93
C PHE A 158 0.83 9.11 18.67
N GLU A 159 1.84 8.64 17.95
CA GLU A 159 2.98 7.91 18.51
C GLU A 159 4.27 8.66 18.19
N ARG A 160 5.27 8.50 19.05
CA ARG A 160 6.61 9.05 18.83
C ARG A 160 7.69 8.12 19.36
N ALA A 161 8.87 8.22 18.76
CA ALA A 161 10.11 7.61 19.24
C ALA A 161 11.31 8.48 18.91
N GLY A 162 12.38 8.33 19.70
CA GLY A 162 13.60 9.13 19.55
C GLY A 162 13.56 10.45 20.32
N ALA A 163 14.73 11.05 20.46
CA ALA A 163 14.94 12.34 21.12
C ALA A 163 16.11 13.10 20.48
N GLY A 164 16.42 12.78 19.22
CA GLY A 164 17.50 13.43 18.49
C GLY A 164 17.19 14.90 18.20
N ALA A 165 18.24 15.71 18.12
CA ALA A 165 18.14 17.16 17.95
C ALA A 165 17.91 17.63 16.50
N GLY A 166 17.89 16.69 15.53
CA GLY A 166 17.54 16.98 14.14
C GLY A 166 16.05 17.34 13.99
N ALA A 167 15.69 17.86 12.81
CA ALA A 167 14.29 18.20 12.51
C ALA A 167 13.38 16.98 12.75
N PRO A 168 12.22 17.14 13.44
CA PRO A 168 11.27 16.05 13.63
C PRO A 168 10.77 15.51 12.29
N ILE A 169 10.57 14.20 12.21
CA ILE A 169 10.01 13.53 11.03
C ILE A 169 8.58 13.13 11.35
N VAL A 170 7.62 13.72 10.64
CA VAL A 170 6.20 13.37 10.75
C VAL A 170 5.86 12.40 9.62
N VAL A 171 5.61 11.14 10.00
CA VAL A 171 5.26 10.04 9.11
C VAL A 171 3.74 9.95 8.99
N LEU A 172 3.25 10.13 7.77
CA LEU A 172 1.84 10.07 7.40
C LEU A 172 1.49 8.68 6.84
N HIS A 173 0.39 8.09 7.31
CA HIS A 173 -0.04 6.74 6.90
C HIS A 173 -0.72 6.72 5.53
N THR A 174 -0.75 5.54 4.90
CA THR A 174 -1.45 5.32 3.61
C THR A 174 -2.97 5.17 3.80
N ALA A 175 -3.72 5.19 2.69
CA ALA A 175 -5.18 5.08 2.69
C ALA A 175 -5.66 3.86 3.46
N GLY A 176 -6.64 3.98 4.35
CA GLY A 176 -7.24 2.90 5.14
C GLY A 176 -6.31 2.26 6.18
N ALA A 177 -5.13 2.84 6.41
CA ALA A 177 -4.13 2.35 7.37
C ALA A 177 -4.06 3.23 8.63
N ASP A 178 -2.99 3.08 9.41
CA ASP A 178 -2.75 3.86 10.62
C ASP A 178 -1.23 3.97 10.92
N GLY A 179 -0.89 4.65 12.02
CA GLY A 179 0.46 4.97 12.44
C GLY A 179 1.40 3.78 12.65
N ARG A 180 0.89 2.53 12.70
CA ARG A 180 1.74 1.34 12.77
C ARG A 180 2.69 1.20 11.58
N GLN A 181 2.40 1.85 10.45
CA GLN A 181 3.31 1.92 9.31
C GLN A 181 4.61 2.69 9.64
N ALA A 182 4.63 3.56 10.65
CA ALA A 182 5.85 4.24 11.08
C ALA A 182 6.72 3.39 12.04
N HIS A 183 6.20 2.27 12.57
CA HIS A 183 6.90 1.46 13.59
C HIS A 183 8.29 1.01 13.17
N PRO A 184 8.56 0.62 11.91
CA PRO A 184 9.92 0.26 11.52
C PRO A 184 10.92 1.41 11.64
N LEU A 185 10.54 2.62 11.24
CA LEU A 185 11.37 3.82 11.42
C LEU A 185 11.53 4.21 12.89
N MET A 186 10.47 4.08 13.68
CA MET A 186 10.53 4.31 15.13
C MET A 186 11.37 3.26 15.89
N SER A 187 11.63 2.11 15.26
CA SER A 187 12.48 1.04 15.79
C SER A 187 13.93 1.13 15.27
N ASP A 188 14.23 2.06 14.36
CA ASP A 188 15.58 2.31 13.86
C ASP A 188 16.35 3.18 14.87
N ALA A 189 17.30 2.57 15.57
CA ALA A 189 18.08 3.22 16.60
C ALA A 189 18.96 4.36 16.05
N ASP A 190 19.48 4.23 14.83
CA ASP A 190 20.34 5.23 14.22
C ASP A 190 19.53 6.46 13.80
N LEU A 191 18.35 6.25 13.23
CA LEU A 191 17.42 7.32 12.88
C LEU A 191 16.91 8.04 14.14
N THR A 192 16.42 7.29 15.13
CA THR A 192 15.82 7.85 16.36
C THR A 192 16.84 8.50 17.31
N ALA A 193 18.13 8.19 17.16
CA ALA A 193 19.21 8.92 17.83
C ALA A 193 19.43 10.33 17.24
N ARG A 194 19.08 10.54 15.97
CA ARG A 194 19.28 11.81 15.24
C ARG A 194 18.02 12.65 15.12
N HIS A 195 16.85 12.02 15.05
CA HIS A 195 15.56 12.66 14.86
C HIS A 195 14.52 12.15 15.87
N GLU A 196 13.54 12.98 16.20
CA GLU A 196 12.26 12.50 16.74
C GLU A 196 11.39 12.03 15.56
N VAL A 197 10.93 10.79 15.57
CA VAL A 197 10.00 10.24 14.58
C VAL A 197 8.60 10.24 15.20
N ILE A 198 7.64 10.85 14.51
CA ILE A 198 6.28 11.06 14.97
C ILE A 198 5.33 10.53 13.90
N THR A 199 4.22 9.92 14.30
CA THR A 199 3.09 9.60 13.41
C THR A 199 1.79 9.88 14.14
N PHE A 200 0.70 10.05 13.40
CA PHE A 200 -0.63 10.16 13.99
C PHE A 200 -1.65 9.45 13.11
N ASP A 201 -2.72 8.98 13.73
CA ASP A 201 -3.85 8.39 13.03
C ASP A 201 -4.82 9.50 12.62
N MET A 202 -5.22 9.55 11.35
CA MET A 202 -6.26 10.49 10.89
C MET A 202 -7.59 10.28 11.65
N PRO A 203 -8.52 11.26 11.66
CA PRO A 203 -9.83 11.06 12.28
C PRO A 203 -10.50 9.76 11.80
N GLY A 204 -11.02 8.96 12.74
CA GLY A 204 -11.65 7.66 12.44
C GLY A 204 -10.70 6.53 12.04
N HIS A 205 -9.39 6.75 12.09
CA HIS A 205 -8.36 5.73 11.83
C HIS A 205 -7.72 5.23 13.12
N GLY A 206 -7.22 3.99 13.09
CA GLY A 206 -6.44 3.40 14.17
C GLY A 206 -7.07 3.61 15.55
N ARG A 207 -6.41 4.45 16.38
CA ARG A 207 -6.82 4.79 17.74
C ARG A 207 -7.36 6.22 17.90
N SER A 208 -7.45 6.99 16.82
CA SER A 208 -8.04 8.32 16.81
C SER A 208 -9.57 8.25 16.91
N ALA A 209 -10.16 9.26 17.56
CA ALA A 209 -11.60 9.46 17.51
C ALA A 209 -12.03 9.83 16.08
N ALA A 210 -13.29 9.51 15.73
CA ALA A 210 -13.90 9.97 14.49
C ALA A 210 -14.47 11.39 14.65
N LEU A 211 -14.60 12.10 13.54
CA LEU A 211 -15.43 13.31 13.49
C LEU A 211 -16.90 12.95 13.79
N ALA A 212 -17.71 13.94 14.17
CA ALA A 212 -19.12 13.72 14.48
C ALA A 212 -19.95 13.53 13.19
N GLU A 213 -19.74 12.39 12.51
CA GLU A 213 -20.40 12.00 11.27
C GLU A 213 -20.95 10.56 11.34
N PRO A 214 -21.93 10.19 10.51
CA PRO A 214 -22.42 8.82 10.45
C PRO A 214 -21.32 7.82 10.07
N ILE A 215 -21.42 6.59 10.58
CA ILE A 215 -20.51 5.49 10.18
C ILE A 215 -20.55 5.32 8.66
N GLY A 216 -19.36 5.26 8.04
CA GLY A 216 -19.20 5.11 6.60
C GLY A 216 -19.38 6.41 5.80
N ALA A 217 -19.54 7.56 6.47
CA ALA A 217 -19.58 8.88 5.83
C ALA A 217 -18.19 9.53 5.64
N TRP A 218 -17.14 8.93 6.19
CA TRP A 218 -15.77 9.41 6.03
C TRP A 218 -15.42 9.60 4.56
N THR A 219 -14.91 10.78 4.24
CA THR A 219 -14.27 11.12 2.97
C THR A 219 -13.13 12.07 3.27
N LEU A 220 -11.99 11.84 2.63
CA LEU A 220 -10.81 12.68 2.77
C LEU A 220 -10.81 13.73 1.66
N THR A 221 -10.76 15.01 2.05
CA THR A 221 -10.61 16.13 1.12
C THR A 221 -9.24 16.76 1.29
N PRO A 222 -8.71 17.48 0.29
CA PRO A 222 -7.42 18.18 0.42
C PRO A 222 -7.38 19.14 1.63
N ASP A 223 -8.48 19.84 1.89
CA ASP A 223 -8.57 20.81 2.99
C ASP A 223 -8.61 20.11 4.35
N ARG A 224 -9.41 19.04 4.47
CA ARG A 224 -9.45 18.21 5.69
C ARG A 224 -8.09 17.62 6.00
N TYR A 225 -7.39 17.12 4.98
CA TYR A 225 -6.07 16.53 5.18
C TYR A 225 -5.05 17.58 5.64
N ALA A 226 -4.98 18.72 4.93
CA ALA A 226 -4.08 19.82 5.28
C ALA A 226 -4.34 20.38 6.69
N GLU A 227 -5.61 20.62 7.03
CA GLU A 227 -6.01 21.12 8.35
C GLU A 227 -5.63 20.14 9.46
N THR A 228 -5.86 18.83 9.25
CA THR A 228 -5.48 17.81 10.24
C THR A 228 -3.97 17.76 10.46
N ILE A 229 -3.17 17.78 9.39
CA ILE A 229 -1.69 17.79 9.49
C ILE A 229 -1.22 19.02 10.26
N LEU A 230 -1.72 20.22 9.90
CA LEU A 230 -1.36 21.47 10.58
C LEU A 230 -1.77 21.47 12.05
N ALA A 231 -2.97 20.98 12.37
CA ALA A 231 -3.46 20.95 13.73
C ALA A 231 -2.60 20.03 14.62
N VAL A 232 -2.08 18.93 14.09
CA VAL A 232 -1.12 18.07 14.81
C VAL A 232 0.24 18.76 14.96
N ILE A 233 0.78 19.38 13.91
CA ILE A 233 2.02 20.15 13.96
C ILE A 233 1.94 21.23 15.04
N ASP A 234 0.83 21.99 15.07
CA ASP A 234 0.59 23.08 16.02
C ASP A 234 0.42 22.54 17.45
N ALA A 235 -0.41 21.51 17.65
CA ALA A 235 -0.69 20.96 18.97
C ALA A 235 0.53 20.29 19.62
N LEU A 236 1.43 19.74 18.80
CA LEU A 236 2.70 19.17 19.27
C LEU A 236 3.85 20.20 19.27
N ALA A 237 3.59 21.45 18.87
CA ALA A 237 4.54 22.55 18.78
C ALA A 237 5.80 22.17 17.98
N LEU A 238 5.62 21.51 16.83
CA LEU A 238 6.73 21.08 15.98
C LEU A 238 7.27 22.25 15.17
N ASP A 239 8.60 22.45 15.23
CA ASP A 239 9.31 23.49 14.49
C ASP A 239 9.84 22.93 13.16
N SER A 240 9.27 23.41 12.05
CA SER A 240 9.60 22.99 10.67
C SER A 240 9.89 21.49 10.51
N PRO A 241 8.92 20.60 10.83
CA PRO A 241 9.12 19.16 10.68
C PRO A 241 9.27 18.76 9.20
N ILE A 242 9.96 17.64 8.97
CA ILE A 242 9.99 16.98 7.67
C ILE A 242 8.76 16.09 7.56
N LEU A 243 7.96 16.25 6.51
CA LEU A 243 6.87 15.31 6.22
C LEU A 243 7.39 14.13 5.40
N LEU A 244 7.00 12.92 5.80
CA LEU A 244 7.30 11.69 5.09
C LEU A 244 6.00 10.90 4.91
N GLY A 245 5.69 10.46 3.71
CA GLY A 245 4.47 9.70 3.46
C GLY A 245 4.50 8.96 2.12
N ALA A 246 3.68 7.92 2.00
CA ALA A 246 3.51 7.15 0.77
C ALA A 246 2.08 7.26 0.21
N SER A 247 1.89 7.11 -1.10
CA SER A 247 0.56 7.12 -1.73
C SER A 247 -0.18 8.43 -1.44
N MET A 248 -1.41 8.39 -0.89
CA MET A 248 -2.15 9.59 -0.48
C MET A 248 -1.34 10.52 0.41
N ALA A 249 -0.49 9.96 1.27
CA ALA A 249 0.36 10.73 2.16
C ALA A 249 1.56 11.35 1.43
N GLY A 250 2.04 10.71 0.35
CA GLY A 250 3.04 11.29 -0.54
C GLY A 250 2.49 12.44 -1.37
N GLU A 251 1.25 12.31 -1.87
CA GLU A 251 0.51 13.40 -2.51
C GLU A 251 0.24 14.56 -1.54
N ALA A 252 -0.12 14.25 -0.29
CA ALA A 252 -0.27 15.24 0.76
C ALA A 252 1.05 15.97 1.06
N CYS A 253 2.20 15.29 0.98
CA CYS A 253 3.51 15.93 1.09
C CYS A 253 3.70 17.02 0.01
N LEU A 254 3.40 16.70 -1.25
CA LEU A 254 3.47 17.68 -2.36
C LEU A 254 2.48 18.84 -2.16
N MET A 255 1.24 18.53 -1.78
CA MET A 255 0.22 19.52 -1.47
C MET A 255 0.66 20.47 -0.34
N MET A 256 1.23 19.94 0.74
CA MET A 256 1.67 20.72 1.89
C MET A 256 2.90 21.57 1.59
N ALA A 257 3.85 21.05 0.80
CA ALA A 257 4.98 21.82 0.29
C ALA A 257 4.53 23.03 -0.56
N TYR A 258 3.41 22.92 -1.28
CA TYR A 258 2.81 24.05 -1.99
C TYR A 258 2.05 25.01 -1.06
N ARG A 259 1.19 24.49 -0.18
CA ARG A 259 0.25 25.31 0.62
C ARG A 259 0.90 26.05 1.78
N VAL A 260 1.88 25.42 2.43
CA VAL A 260 2.49 25.93 3.68
C VAL A 260 4.00 25.68 3.73
N PRO A 261 4.77 26.05 2.67
CA PRO A 261 6.19 25.74 2.58
C PRO A 261 7.01 26.23 3.79
N ASP A 262 6.69 27.41 4.34
CA ASP A 262 7.37 27.99 5.51
C ASP A 262 7.15 27.22 6.82
N ARG A 263 6.16 26.33 6.86
CA ARG A 263 5.83 25.52 8.05
C ARG A 263 6.61 24.21 8.11
N LEU A 264 7.34 23.87 7.05
CA LEU A 264 7.97 22.55 6.89
C LEU A 264 9.49 22.67 6.75
N GLY A 265 10.19 21.62 7.18
CA GLY A 265 11.63 21.48 6.96
C GLY A 265 11.98 20.86 5.61
N GLY A 266 10.98 20.41 4.86
CA GLY A 266 11.13 19.63 3.63
C GLY A 266 10.14 18.48 3.59
N VAL A 267 10.04 17.81 2.44
CA VAL A 267 9.15 16.68 2.25
C VAL A 267 9.83 15.51 1.55
N VAL A 268 9.51 14.30 2.00
CA VAL A 268 9.88 13.04 1.39
C VAL A 268 8.59 12.36 0.91
N ALA A 269 8.27 12.56 -0.36
CA ALA A 269 7.05 12.05 -0.99
C ALA A 269 7.32 10.70 -1.67
N CYS A 270 6.88 9.62 -1.04
CA CYS A 270 6.99 8.27 -1.58
C CYS A 270 5.74 7.92 -2.40
N GLU A 271 5.89 7.13 -3.47
CA GLU A 271 4.77 6.60 -4.27
C GLU A 271 3.74 7.68 -4.68
N ALA A 272 4.22 8.87 -5.03
CA ALA A 272 3.41 10.07 -5.26
C ALA A 272 3.52 10.56 -6.70
N SER A 273 2.43 11.11 -7.23
CA SER A 273 2.42 11.82 -8.51
C SER A 273 1.48 13.00 -8.40
N ASP A 274 1.51 13.96 -9.31
CA ASP A 274 0.62 15.11 -9.33
C ASP A 274 -0.82 14.74 -9.67
N PHE A 275 -1.07 13.53 -10.18
CA PHE A 275 -2.41 13.01 -10.42
C PHE A 275 -2.41 11.50 -10.64
N VAL A 276 -3.12 10.75 -9.79
CA VAL A 276 -3.38 9.32 -9.97
C VAL A 276 -4.81 9.11 -10.50
N PRO A 277 -5.00 8.68 -11.77
CA PRO A 277 -6.33 8.47 -12.32
C PRO A 277 -6.99 7.22 -11.75
N GLY A 278 -8.24 7.35 -11.29
CA GLY A 278 -9.25 6.30 -11.40
C GLY A 278 -8.98 4.99 -10.64
N ARG A 279 -8.29 5.01 -9.50
CA ARG A 279 -8.16 3.85 -8.60
C ARG A 279 -9.45 3.57 -7.80
N VAL A 280 -10.61 3.68 -8.44
CA VAL A 280 -11.88 3.35 -7.79
C VAL A 280 -11.92 1.84 -7.59
N THR A 281 -11.98 1.44 -6.33
CA THR A 281 -12.10 0.04 -5.93
C THR A 281 -13.56 -0.20 -5.54
N PRO A 282 -14.46 -0.50 -6.47
CA PRO A 282 -15.92 -0.44 -6.24
C PRO A 282 -16.41 -1.38 -5.14
N TRP A 283 -15.61 -2.40 -4.80
CA TRP A 283 -15.93 -3.38 -3.77
C TRP A 283 -15.52 -2.96 -2.35
N ALA A 284 -14.66 -1.94 -2.22
CA ALA A 284 -14.28 -1.39 -0.92
C ALA A 284 -15.43 -0.57 -0.34
N GLY A 285 -16.31 -1.23 0.43
CA GLY A 285 -17.52 -0.64 1.00
C GLY A 285 -18.84 -1.21 0.42
N ASP A 286 -18.79 -2.15 -0.50
CA ASP A 286 -19.99 -2.88 -0.94
C ASP A 286 -20.45 -3.83 0.19
N PRO A 287 -21.68 -3.73 0.70
CA PRO A 287 -22.15 -4.56 1.81
C PRO A 287 -22.21 -6.06 1.50
N ARG A 288 -22.10 -6.45 0.23
CA ARG A 288 -22.05 -7.86 -0.21
C ARG A 288 -20.63 -8.42 -0.24
N VAL A 289 -19.61 -7.56 -0.08
CA VAL A 289 -18.20 -7.93 -0.06
C VAL A 289 -17.67 -7.65 1.33
N ASN A 290 -17.00 -8.64 1.93
CA ASN A 290 -16.35 -8.43 3.21
C ASN A 290 -15.10 -7.56 3.02
N GLU A 291 -15.20 -6.28 3.36
CA GLU A 291 -14.11 -5.31 3.22
C GLU A 291 -12.85 -5.71 4.00
N MET A 292 -13.01 -6.36 5.16
CA MET A 292 -11.89 -6.85 6.00
C MET A 292 -11.12 -8.00 5.35
N LEU A 293 -11.65 -8.60 4.27
CA LEU A 293 -10.95 -9.59 3.46
C LEU A 293 -10.51 -9.01 2.11
N PHE A 294 -11.38 -8.25 1.46
CA PHE A 294 -11.11 -7.74 0.11
C PHE A 294 -10.08 -6.61 0.10
N VAL A 295 -10.12 -5.67 1.05
CA VAL A 295 -9.14 -4.58 1.09
C VAL A 295 -7.73 -5.13 1.30
N PRO A 296 -7.44 -5.98 2.30
CA PRO A 296 -6.12 -6.61 2.43
C PRO A 296 -5.67 -7.35 1.17
N GLU A 297 -6.57 -8.04 0.47
CA GLU A 297 -6.26 -8.70 -0.80
C GLU A 297 -5.85 -7.71 -1.89
N TRP A 298 -6.58 -6.61 -2.03
CA TRP A 298 -6.19 -5.52 -2.94
C TRP A 298 -4.81 -4.95 -2.59
N ILE A 299 -4.52 -4.82 -1.30
CA ILE A 299 -3.26 -4.31 -0.77
C ILE A 299 -2.11 -5.28 -0.98
N ASP A 300 -2.35 -6.58 -0.84
CA ASP A 300 -1.35 -7.64 -0.99
C ASP A 300 -0.63 -7.58 -2.34
N GLY A 301 -1.38 -7.26 -3.40
CA GLY A 301 -0.83 -7.10 -4.73
C GLY A 301 0.20 -5.99 -4.82
N LEU A 302 0.04 -4.90 -4.08
CA LEU A 302 0.92 -3.72 -4.11
C LEU A 302 2.21 -3.91 -3.31
N ILE A 303 2.29 -4.99 -2.53
CA ILE A 303 3.46 -5.32 -1.72
C ILE A 303 4.48 -6.05 -2.60
N ALA A 304 5.76 -5.66 -2.56
CA ALA A 304 6.79 -6.38 -3.32
C ALA A 304 6.76 -7.88 -3.00
N PRO A 305 6.96 -8.75 -4.00
CA PRO A 305 6.88 -10.20 -3.80
C PRO A 305 7.96 -10.68 -2.82
N THR A 306 9.09 -9.97 -2.73
CA THR A 306 10.23 -10.25 -1.86
C THR A 306 10.10 -9.70 -0.44
N ALA A 307 9.02 -8.98 -0.11
CA ALA A 307 8.79 -8.44 1.23
C ALA A 307 8.91 -9.53 2.31
N PRO A 308 9.59 -9.24 3.45
CA PRO A 308 9.59 -10.12 4.61
C PRO A 308 8.17 -10.54 5.00
N ALA A 309 8.03 -11.76 5.48
CA ALA A 309 6.72 -12.31 5.81
C ALA A 309 6.03 -11.50 6.92
N SER A 310 6.80 -11.13 7.96
CA SER A 310 6.30 -10.37 9.11
C SER A 310 5.83 -8.96 8.78
N THR A 311 6.51 -8.24 7.87
CA THR A 311 6.12 -6.88 7.46
C THR A 311 4.94 -6.90 6.50
N ARG A 312 4.91 -7.86 5.55
CA ARG A 312 3.72 -8.11 4.72
C ARG A 312 2.50 -8.36 5.60
N ASP A 313 2.63 -9.24 6.57
CA ASP A 313 1.55 -9.62 7.49
C ASP A 313 1.12 -8.46 8.41
N LEU A 314 2.05 -7.59 8.81
CA LEU A 314 1.74 -6.32 9.49
C LEU A 314 0.88 -5.41 8.60
N ILE A 315 1.26 -5.21 7.34
CA ILE A 315 0.52 -4.38 6.38
C ILE A 315 -0.90 -4.94 6.23
N LEU A 316 -1.03 -6.21 5.84
CA LEU A 316 -2.33 -6.84 5.60
C LEU A 316 -3.25 -6.79 6.82
N ARG A 317 -2.72 -7.04 8.03
CA ARG A 317 -3.53 -6.94 9.26
C ARG A 317 -3.93 -5.53 9.62
N THR A 318 -3.12 -4.53 9.27
CA THR A 318 -3.47 -3.12 9.50
C THR A 318 -4.72 -2.78 8.69
N TYR A 319 -4.72 -3.16 7.42
CA TYR A 319 -5.86 -2.98 6.52
C TYR A 319 -7.10 -3.80 6.90
N ALA A 320 -6.91 -5.02 7.42
CA ALA A 320 -8.01 -5.87 7.88
C ALA A 320 -8.73 -5.31 9.12
N GLN A 321 -8.10 -4.36 9.82
CA GLN A 321 -8.61 -3.72 11.03
C GLN A 321 -9.14 -2.31 10.79
N GLY A 322 -9.18 -1.85 9.54
CA GLY A 322 -9.72 -0.54 9.17
C GLY A 322 -11.22 -0.41 9.45
N GLY A 323 -11.68 0.83 9.60
CA GLY A 323 -13.09 1.15 9.75
C GLY A 323 -13.89 0.97 8.45
N HIS A 324 -15.20 0.80 8.60
CA HIS A 324 -16.10 0.65 7.45
C HIS A 324 -16.01 1.85 6.52
N ARG A 325 -15.71 1.61 5.24
CA ARG A 325 -15.46 2.62 4.19
C ARG A 325 -14.33 3.60 4.45
N THR A 326 -13.53 3.43 5.51
CA THR A 326 -12.38 4.31 5.78
C THR A 326 -11.39 4.31 4.61
N PHE A 327 -11.01 3.12 4.11
CA PHE A 327 -10.17 3.00 2.92
C PHE A 327 -10.77 3.69 1.69
N ALA A 328 -12.06 3.50 1.43
CA ALA A 328 -12.71 4.11 0.28
C ALA A 328 -12.75 5.65 0.37
N GLY A 329 -13.04 6.18 1.56
CA GLY A 329 -13.03 7.63 1.80
C GLY A 329 -11.66 8.27 1.64
N ASP A 330 -10.58 7.55 1.96
CA ASP A 330 -9.21 8.00 1.69
C ASP A 330 -8.85 7.95 0.19
N ILE A 331 -9.35 6.95 -0.52
CA ILE A 331 -9.18 6.84 -1.97
C ILE A 331 -9.89 7.98 -2.71
N ASP A 332 -10.96 8.55 -2.16
CA ASP A 332 -11.60 9.74 -2.74
C ASP A 332 -10.59 10.88 -2.91
N PHE A 333 -9.68 11.10 -1.96
CA PHE A 333 -8.56 12.05 -2.10
C PHE A 333 -7.55 11.57 -3.15
N TYR A 334 -7.02 10.35 -2.97
CA TYR A 334 -5.90 9.83 -3.76
C TYR A 334 -6.24 9.60 -5.24
N SER A 335 -7.51 9.50 -5.60
CA SER A 335 -7.93 9.11 -6.95
C SER A 335 -9.04 10.00 -7.48
N GLY A 336 -8.70 11.29 -7.60
CA GLY A 336 -9.51 12.32 -8.23
C GLY A 336 -9.88 13.48 -7.32
N GLY A 337 -9.74 13.33 -6.00
CA GLY A 337 -10.01 14.39 -5.03
C GLY A 337 -8.90 15.43 -4.90
N TRP A 338 -7.65 15.05 -5.20
CA TRP A 338 -6.54 15.99 -5.39
C TRP A 338 -6.04 15.96 -6.85
N ASP A 339 -5.77 17.15 -7.38
CA ASP A 339 -5.21 17.35 -8.72
C ASP A 339 -4.11 18.40 -8.62
N GLY A 340 -2.87 17.93 -8.63
CA GLY A 340 -1.67 18.75 -8.52
C GLY A 340 -1.11 19.23 -9.84
N ARG A 341 -1.70 18.88 -11.00
CA ARG A 341 -1.08 19.11 -12.32
C ARG A 341 -0.76 20.56 -12.62
N ASP A 342 -1.57 21.47 -12.10
CA ASP A 342 -1.42 22.92 -12.27
C ASP A 342 -0.77 23.60 -11.03
N ILE A 343 -0.35 22.84 -10.01
CA ILE A 343 0.18 23.41 -8.76
C ILE A 343 1.63 22.99 -8.48
N VAL A 344 2.04 21.78 -8.87
CA VAL A 344 3.34 21.23 -8.46
C VAL A 344 4.52 22.03 -9.03
N SER A 345 4.36 22.67 -10.19
CA SER A 345 5.39 23.53 -10.78
C SER A 345 5.65 24.82 -9.99
N GLU A 346 4.72 25.20 -9.12
CA GLU A 346 4.80 26.41 -8.30
C GLU A 346 5.39 26.14 -6.90
N ILE A 347 5.80 24.90 -6.60
CA ILE A 347 6.45 24.57 -5.33
C ILE A 347 7.85 25.21 -5.29
N ASP A 348 8.07 26.09 -4.32
CA ASP A 348 9.39 26.69 -4.06
C ASP A 348 10.27 25.75 -3.22
N THR A 349 11.13 24.99 -3.92
CA THR A 349 12.05 24.03 -3.29
C THR A 349 13.19 24.68 -2.51
N ALA A 350 13.42 25.99 -2.66
CA ALA A 350 14.37 26.72 -1.83
C ALA A 350 13.80 27.00 -0.42
N VAL A 351 12.47 27.03 -0.29
CA VAL A 351 11.78 27.17 1.01
C VAL A 351 11.48 25.79 1.61
N CYS A 352 10.91 24.90 0.81
CA CYS A 352 10.55 23.54 1.22
C CYS A 352 11.16 22.50 0.27
N PRO A 353 12.33 21.91 0.60
CA PRO A 353 12.98 20.92 -0.24
C PRO A 353 12.08 19.71 -0.52
N VAL A 354 12.07 19.22 -1.76
CA VAL A 354 11.22 18.09 -2.18
C VAL A 354 12.10 16.93 -2.65
N VAL A 355 11.93 15.78 -2.01
CA VAL A 355 12.51 14.51 -2.45
C VAL A 355 11.40 13.52 -2.73
N MET A 356 11.37 12.97 -3.94
CA MET A 356 10.41 11.96 -4.38
C MET A 356 11.11 10.61 -4.57
N MET A 357 10.41 9.52 -4.26
CA MET A 357 10.90 8.17 -4.56
C MET A 357 9.76 7.18 -4.73
N THR A 358 9.97 6.15 -5.55
CA THR A 358 8.90 5.20 -5.90
C THR A 358 9.46 3.80 -6.01
N GLY A 359 8.77 2.82 -5.43
CA GLY A 359 9.10 1.41 -5.51
C GLY A 359 9.04 0.87 -6.93
N GLU A 360 10.02 0.06 -7.32
CA GLU A 360 10.06 -0.59 -8.63
C GLU A 360 8.80 -1.45 -8.90
N TYR A 361 8.24 -2.06 -7.86
CA TYR A 361 7.07 -2.93 -7.94
C TYR A 361 5.74 -2.18 -7.80
N ASP A 362 5.74 -0.87 -7.55
CA ASP A 362 4.49 -0.11 -7.44
C ASP A 362 3.81 0.01 -8.82
N TYR A 363 2.67 -0.65 -8.96
CA TYR A 363 1.81 -0.51 -10.13
C TYR A 363 0.67 0.48 -9.93
N SER A 364 0.42 0.96 -8.71
CA SER A 364 -0.56 2.03 -8.45
C SER A 364 0.00 3.36 -8.91
N CYS A 365 1.10 3.82 -8.32
CA CYS A 365 1.83 5.01 -8.74
C CYS A 365 3.15 4.58 -9.35
N THR A 366 3.16 4.33 -10.66
CA THR A 366 4.36 3.76 -11.30
C THR A 366 5.55 4.72 -11.17
N PRO A 367 6.81 4.21 -11.15
CA PRO A 367 7.99 5.08 -11.16
C PRO A 367 7.98 6.15 -12.25
N ALA A 368 7.45 5.83 -13.44
CA ALA A 368 7.33 6.79 -14.54
C ALA A 368 6.35 7.95 -14.24
N MET A 369 5.29 7.71 -13.45
CA MET A 369 4.35 8.77 -13.03
C MET A 369 5.05 9.72 -12.06
N SER A 370 5.71 9.19 -11.05
CA SER A 370 6.46 10.00 -10.07
C SER A 370 7.63 10.75 -10.69
N GLU A 371 8.36 10.14 -11.62
CA GLU A 371 9.42 10.81 -12.38
C GLU A 371 8.87 11.99 -13.20
N ALA A 372 7.76 11.78 -13.90
CA ALA A 372 7.10 12.81 -14.69
C ALA A 372 6.58 13.97 -13.82
N THR A 373 6.12 13.69 -12.60
CA THR A 373 5.75 14.72 -11.62
C THR A 373 6.98 15.47 -11.10
N ALA A 374 8.03 14.76 -10.67
CA ALA A 374 9.24 15.38 -10.15
C ALA A 374 9.90 16.31 -11.19
N ALA A 375 9.88 15.94 -12.47
CA ALA A 375 10.39 16.76 -13.56
C ALA A 375 9.65 18.11 -13.73
N LYS A 376 8.43 18.25 -13.20
CA LYS A 376 7.67 19.51 -13.21
C LYS A 376 8.04 20.43 -12.05
N ILE A 377 8.70 19.92 -11.00
CA ILE A 377 9.02 20.66 -9.77
C ILE A 377 10.49 21.12 -9.85
N PRO A 378 10.77 22.41 -10.07
CA PRO A 378 12.15 22.89 -10.13
C PRO A 378 12.90 22.60 -8.83
N GLY A 379 14.05 21.92 -8.92
CA GLY A 379 14.89 21.59 -7.75
C GLY A 379 14.48 20.34 -6.97
N ALA A 380 13.40 19.64 -7.36
CA ALA A 380 13.07 18.36 -6.73
C ALA A 380 14.06 17.25 -7.12
N HIS A 381 14.24 16.29 -6.22
CA HIS A 381 15.00 15.07 -6.47
C HIS A 381 14.08 13.87 -6.66
N PHE A 382 14.46 12.94 -7.54
CA PHE A 382 13.73 11.69 -7.74
C PHE A 382 14.67 10.48 -7.93
N TRP A 383 14.28 9.32 -7.42
CA TRP A 383 14.82 8.02 -7.83
C TRP A 383 13.85 6.86 -7.57
N THR A 384 13.99 5.78 -8.35
CA THR A 384 13.31 4.51 -8.09
C THR A 384 14.01 3.72 -6.99
N MET A 385 13.23 2.99 -6.17
CA MET A 385 13.71 2.08 -5.12
C MET A 385 13.61 0.63 -5.62
N PRO A 386 14.75 -0.01 -6.00
CA PRO A 386 14.74 -1.37 -6.53
C PRO A 386 14.18 -2.39 -5.53
N GLY A 387 13.37 -3.33 -6.01
CA GLY A 387 12.79 -4.40 -5.20
C GLY A 387 11.73 -3.98 -4.17
N MET A 388 11.32 -2.70 -4.15
CA MET A 388 10.31 -2.17 -3.22
C MET A 388 8.95 -2.02 -3.90
N GLY A 389 7.87 -2.26 -3.16
CA GLY A 389 6.49 -2.04 -3.59
C GLY A 389 5.94 -0.70 -3.12
N HIS A 390 4.62 -0.63 -2.95
CA HIS A 390 3.88 0.60 -2.64
C HIS A 390 3.98 1.06 -1.17
N PHE A 391 4.59 0.27 -0.29
CA PHE A 391 4.69 0.57 1.15
C PHE A 391 6.13 0.66 1.64
N PRO A 392 7.00 1.46 0.99
CA PRO A 392 8.45 1.43 1.21
C PRO A 392 8.84 1.66 2.68
N ILE A 393 8.08 2.51 3.39
CA ILE A 393 8.30 2.86 4.80
C ILE A 393 8.24 1.64 5.74
N CYS A 394 7.38 0.65 5.44
CA CYS A 394 7.12 -0.47 6.35
C CYS A 394 7.27 -1.87 5.76
N GLU A 395 7.34 -1.98 4.44
CA GLU A 395 7.50 -3.26 3.76
C GLU A 395 8.92 -3.81 3.87
N HIS A 396 9.92 -2.98 3.58
CA HIS A 396 11.33 -3.34 3.52
C HIS A 396 12.19 -2.34 4.31
N PRO A 397 12.10 -2.29 5.65
CA PRO A 397 12.71 -1.21 6.42
C PRO A 397 14.23 -1.11 6.28
N GLU A 398 14.94 -2.24 6.27
CA GLU A 398 16.40 -2.26 6.10
C GLU A 398 16.82 -1.77 4.71
N ALA A 399 16.03 -2.03 3.67
CA ALA A 399 16.32 -1.55 2.32
C ALA A 399 15.88 -0.10 2.12
N PHE A 400 14.87 0.37 2.85
CA PHE A 400 14.38 1.75 2.79
C PHE A 400 15.29 2.74 3.53
N ALA A 401 15.89 2.34 4.65
CA ALA A 401 16.75 3.18 5.49
C ALA A 401 17.82 3.99 4.71
N PRO A 402 18.63 3.40 3.80
CA PRO A 402 19.62 4.18 3.04
C PRO A 402 19.00 5.19 2.06
N HIS A 403 17.80 4.92 1.54
CA HIS A 403 17.07 5.90 0.70
C HIS A 403 16.58 7.07 1.54
N LEU A 404 16.04 6.80 2.73
CA LEU A 404 15.61 7.85 3.65
C LEU A 404 16.80 8.70 4.12
N GLU A 405 17.92 8.09 4.50
CA GLU A 405 19.12 8.82 4.92
C GLU A 405 19.64 9.77 3.83
N ARG A 406 19.66 9.30 2.57
CA ARG A 406 20.00 10.15 1.43
C ARG A 406 19.03 11.32 1.29
N ALA A 407 17.73 11.09 1.43
CA ALA A 407 16.72 12.15 1.34
C ALA A 407 16.88 13.20 2.45
N LEU A 408 17.07 12.75 3.69
CA LEU A 408 17.30 13.64 4.84
C LEU A 408 18.57 14.47 4.68
N THR A 409 19.63 13.90 4.09
CA THR A 409 20.87 14.63 3.79
C THR A 409 20.62 15.75 2.77
N LEU A 410 19.94 15.46 1.67
CA LEU A 410 19.59 16.47 0.64
C LEU A 410 18.70 17.60 1.20
N ILE A 411 17.76 17.25 2.08
CA ILE A 411 16.91 18.24 2.77
C ILE A 411 17.76 19.12 3.69
N GLY A 412 18.68 18.52 4.45
CA GLY A 412 19.60 19.24 5.34
C GLY A 412 20.53 20.20 4.60
N ASP A 413 21.10 19.76 3.48
CA ASP A 413 22.04 20.55 2.66
C ASP A 413 21.37 21.78 2.02
N THR A 414 20.07 21.71 1.72
CA THR A 414 19.32 22.85 1.16
C THR A 414 19.01 23.92 2.21
N ARG A 415 18.98 23.56 3.51
CA ARG A 415 18.65 24.48 4.62
C ARG A 415 19.87 25.12 5.28
N GLY A 416 21.06 24.54 5.11
CA GLY A 416 22.34 25.04 5.65
C GLY A 416 22.99 26.05 4.72
#